data_AF-A0A9Q0FU13-F1
#
_entry.id   AF-A0A9Q0FU13-F1
#
_cell.length_a   1.000
_cell.length_b   1.000
_cell.length_c   1.000
_cell.angle_alpha   90.00
_cell.angle_beta   90.00
_cell.angle_gamma   90.00
#
_symmetry.space_group_name_H-M   'P 1'
#
loop_
_entity.id
_entity.type
_entity.pdbx_description
1 polymer ?
#
loop_
_entity_poly.entity_id
_entity_poly.type
_entity_poly.pdbx_seq_one_letter_code
_entity_poly.pdbx_strand_id
1 'polypeptide(L)'
;MKNEDGTIFDCIEMNKQPAFDHPLLKNHTIQLQPSSIPKGLLFGAKSSGVPGASKRKGVDCPVGTVPIRRTTKEDLLKAKALSTTFTMAQAPPSIGHYAGSGKQGCYNILCSGFVQTSSKHPLGDEILRASTYGGEQFSMVVLIVKDPKTGNWLLLEAMDDAGQVQIGYWPSALFSGLAASAGGVQFGGEAYSPPGVPPPAIGSGHFELANFRDTSYISHIQFVDSTLKPYDPANVAIGDVNVKCFRSKYLGDTQSSPGYASLFGGPGGCL
;
A
#
# COMPACT_ATOMS: atom_id res chain seq x y z
N MET A 1 -0.22 -15.13 17.50
CA MET A 1 -1.69 -15.07 17.32
C MET A 1 -2.03 -15.51 15.91
N LYS A 2 -3.22 -16.06 15.67
CA LYS A 2 -3.66 -16.56 14.36
C LYS A 2 -5.00 -15.91 14.01
N ASN A 3 -5.11 -15.30 12.84
CA ASN A 3 -6.34 -14.70 12.32
C ASN A 3 -7.25 -15.77 11.67
N GLU A 4 -8.45 -15.36 11.23
CA GLU A 4 -9.47 -16.27 10.66
C GLU A 4 -9.02 -16.91 9.34
N ASP A 5 -8.29 -16.17 8.51
CA ASP A 5 -7.60 -16.65 7.30
C ASP A 5 -6.43 -17.59 7.59
N GLY A 6 -6.10 -17.78 8.87
CA GLY A 6 -4.98 -18.59 9.33
C GLY A 6 -3.62 -17.91 9.27
N THR A 7 -3.55 -16.62 8.93
CA THR A 7 -2.33 -15.82 9.00
C THR A 7 -1.87 -15.70 10.46
N ILE A 8 -0.56 -15.90 10.69
CA ILE A 8 0.04 -15.88 12.03
C ILE A 8 0.83 -14.58 12.21
N PHE A 9 0.58 -13.91 13.33
CA PHE A 9 1.31 -12.72 13.77
C PHE A 9 2.00 -12.97 15.11
N ASP A 10 3.25 -12.54 15.22
CA ASP A 10 4.02 -12.54 16.46
C ASP A 10 4.01 -11.12 17.05
N CYS A 11 3.66 -10.99 18.34
CA CYS A 11 3.83 -9.72 19.03
C CYS A 11 5.29 -9.62 19.49
N ILE A 12 6.04 -8.73 18.86
CA ILE A 12 7.45 -8.52 19.16
C ILE A 12 7.58 -7.20 19.91
N GLU A 13 8.43 -7.15 20.93
CA GLU A 13 8.78 -5.89 21.59
C GLU A 13 9.18 -4.85 20.53
N MET A 14 8.66 -3.63 20.66
CA MET A 14 8.76 -2.64 19.59
C MET A 14 10.20 -2.30 19.21
N ASN A 15 11.16 -2.41 20.13
CA ASN A 15 12.60 -2.20 19.89
C ASN A 15 13.37 -3.43 19.40
N LYS A 16 12.71 -4.59 19.31
CA LYS A 16 13.30 -5.87 18.87
C LYS A 16 12.71 -6.36 17.54
N GLN A 17 11.94 -5.52 16.86
CA GLN A 17 11.37 -5.86 15.56
C GLN A 17 12.48 -5.98 14.48
N PRO A 18 12.24 -6.76 13.40
CA PRO A 18 13.23 -7.01 12.34
C PRO A 18 13.79 -5.75 11.68
N ALA A 19 13.09 -4.61 11.80
CA ALA A 19 13.58 -3.32 11.31
C ALA A 19 15.01 -3.00 11.77
N PHE A 20 15.35 -3.36 13.01
CA PHE A 20 16.62 -2.99 13.65
C PHE A 20 17.77 -3.96 13.38
N ASP A 21 17.53 -5.02 12.62
CA ASP A 21 18.60 -5.83 12.05
C ASP A 21 19.37 -5.04 10.97
N HIS A 22 18.80 -3.92 10.48
CA HIS A 22 19.43 -3.04 9.51
C HIS A 22 20.64 -2.32 10.15
N PRO A 23 21.85 -2.38 9.56
CA PRO A 23 23.04 -1.76 10.16
C PRO A 23 22.90 -0.27 10.47
N LEU A 24 22.16 0.47 9.63
CA LEU A 24 21.91 1.91 9.82
C LEU A 24 20.90 2.22 10.94
N LEU A 25 20.20 1.23 11.49
CA LEU A 25 19.11 1.45 12.44
C LEU A 25 19.36 0.93 13.87
N LYS A 26 20.56 0.43 14.19
CA LYS A 26 20.87 -0.18 15.50
C LYS A 26 20.55 0.70 16.72
N ASN A 27 20.66 2.02 16.58
CA ASN A 27 20.39 3.00 17.64
C ASN A 27 19.27 3.99 17.22
N HIS A 28 18.39 3.56 16.33
CA HIS A 28 17.34 4.43 15.80
C HIS A 28 16.28 4.73 16.86
N THR A 29 15.95 6.01 17.04
CA THR A 29 14.87 6.44 17.94
C THR A 29 13.53 6.26 17.26
N ILE A 30 12.64 5.48 17.87
CA ILE A 30 11.33 5.17 17.28
C ILE A 30 10.41 6.40 17.28
N GLN A 31 9.94 6.78 16.09
CA GLN A 31 8.91 7.79 15.92
C GLN A 31 7.51 7.19 16.12
N LEU A 32 6.90 7.43 17.28
CA LEU A 32 5.57 6.90 17.61
C LEU A 32 4.41 7.69 16.98
N GLN A 33 4.62 8.97 16.67
CA GLN A 33 3.61 9.84 16.09
C GLN A 33 4.21 10.75 15.00
N PRO A 34 3.42 11.14 13.98
CA PRO A 34 3.81 12.16 13.02
C PRO A 34 4.08 13.50 13.71
N SER A 35 5.12 14.21 13.29
CA SER A 35 5.37 15.57 13.82
C SER A 35 4.39 16.61 13.28
N SER A 36 3.75 16.28 12.15
CA SER A 36 2.71 17.08 11.50
C SER A 36 1.85 16.15 10.65
N ILE A 37 0.54 16.41 10.67
CA ILE A 37 -0.44 15.69 9.88
C ILE A 37 -0.77 16.56 8.65
N PRO A 38 -0.75 16.01 7.43
CA PRO A 38 -1.23 16.73 6.26
C PRO A 38 -2.67 17.19 6.50
N LYS A 39 -2.94 18.48 6.33
CA LYS A 39 -4.28 19.05 6.46
C LYS A 39 -4.93 19.13 5.08
N GLY A 40 -6.22 18.80 4.98
CA GLY A 40 -6.99 18.97 3.74
C GLY A 40 -6.86 17.83 2.72
N LEU A 41 -6.08 16.78 3.00
CA LEU A 41 -6.31 15.47 2.36
C LEU A 41 -7.65 14.92 2.87
N LEU A 42 -8.33 14.09 2.09
CA LEU A 42 -9.71 13.68 2.37
C LEU A 42 -9.81 12.98 3.73
N PHE A 43 -10.29 13.71 4.73
CA PHE A 43 -10.60 13.21 6.05
C PHE A 43 -12.08 13.43 6.32
N GLY A 44 -12.81 12.33 6.53
CA GLY A 44 -14.11 12.35 7.20
C GLY A 44 -15.27 13.03 6.46
N ALA A 45 -15.12 13.42 5.20
CA ALA A 45 -16.30 13.68 4.39
C ALA A 45 -16.96 12.32 4.13
N LYS A 46 -18.25 12.20 4.46
CA LYS A 46 -19.19 11.48 3.60
C LYS A 46 -19.07 12.10 2.21
N SER A 47 -17.98 11.83 1.50
CA SER A 47 -17.82 12.28 0.13
C SER A 47 -18.86 11.46 -0.61
N SER A 48 -19.92 12.15 -1.03
CA SER A 48 -20.92 11.61 -1.91
C SER A 48 -20.18 10.92 -3.06
N GLY A 49 -20.15 9.59 -3.08
CA GLY A 49 -19.48 8.79 -4.11
C GLY A 49 -18.24 7.97 -3.69
N VAL A 50 -17.69 8.10 -2.47
CA VAL A 50 -16.70 7.11 -1.98
C VAL A 50 -17.43 5.94 -1.34
N PRO A 51 -17.21 4.69 -1.81
CA PRO A 51 -17.83 3.52 -1.20
C PRO A 51 -17.32 3.27 0.21
N GLY A 52 -18.06 2.49 1.00
CA GLY A 52 -17.76 2.29 2.43
C GLY A 52 -16.31 1.88 2.70
N ALA A 53 -15.74 2.26 3.84
CA ALA A 53 -14.36 1.90 4.15
C ALA A 53 -14.16 0.38 4.22
N SER A 54 -13.15 -0.11 3.52
CA SER A 54 -12.58 -1.43 3.73
C SER A 54 -12.10 -1.52 5.17
N LYS A 55 -12.63 -2.49 5.91
CA LYS A 55 -12.24 -2.73 7.29
C LYS A 55 -11.12 -3.76 7.32
N ARG A 56 -10.04 -3.43 8.01
CA ARG A 56 -9.08 -4.43 8.48
C ARG A 56 -9.62 -5.09 9.73
N LYS A 57 -9.28 -6.36 9.92
CA LYS A 57 -9.58 -7.03 11.19
C LYS A 57 -8.77 -6.41 12.34
N GLY A 58 -7.53 -6.07 12.04
CA GLY A 58 -6.56 -5.68 13.04
C GLY A 58 -6.13 -6.89 13.88
N VAL A 59 -5.11 -6.65 14.69
CA VAL A 59 -4.45 -7.63 15.54
C VAL A 59 -4.13 -6.94 16.86
N ASP A 60 -4.67 -7.37 17.98
CA ASP A 60 -4.40 -6.72 19.26
C ASP A 60 -3.12 -7.26 19.93
N CYS A 61 -2.01 -6.54 19.78
CA CYS A 61 -0.79 -6.81 20.54
C CYS A 61 -0.72 -6.03 21.87
N PRO A 62 -0.13 -6.61 22.93
CA PRO A 62 0.09 -5.93 24.21
C PRO A 62 0.86 -4.61 24.07
N VAL A 63 0.64 -3.69 25.02
CA VAL A 63 1.35 -2.40 25.08
C VAL A 63 2.87 -2.64 25.08
N GLY A 64 3.59 -1.88 24.25
CA GLY A 64 5.04 -2.02 24.08
C GLY A 64 5.47 -3.07 23.04
N THR A 65 4.50 -3.77 22.44
CA THR A 65 4.75 -4.73 21.35
C THR A 65 4.02 -4.35 20.07
N VAL A 66 4.51 -4.86 18.94
CA VAL A 66 3.91 -4.65 17.62
C VAL A 66 3.69 -5.99 16.92
N PRO A 67 2.59 -6.16 16.17
CA PRO A 67 2.32 -7.37 15.41
C PRO A 67 3.23 -7.43 14.18
N ILE A 68 3.93 -8.56 14.03
CA ILE A 68 4.83 -8.87 12.91
C ILE A 68 4.31 -10.16 12.27
N ARG A 69 3.88 -10.09 11.01
CA ARG A 69 3.39 -11.25 10.25
C ARG A 69 4.51 -12.28 10.09
N ARG A 70 4.23 -13.53 10.43
CA ARG A 70 5.18 -14.61 10.20
C ARG A 70 5.27 -14.95 8.73
N THR A 71 6.48 -14.91 8.21
CA THR A 71 6.81 -15.29 6.84
C THR A 71 6.56 -16.78 6.58
N THR A 72 5.84 -17.09 5.50
CA THR A 72 5.70 -18.48 5.02
C THR A 72 6.71 -18.80 3.92
N LYS A 73 6.81 -20.09 3.56
CA LYS A 73 7.66 -20.52 2.43
C LYS A 73 7.16 -19.92 1.12
N GLU A 74 5.86 -19.79 0.97
CA GLU A 74 5.20 -19.16 -0.18
C GLU A 74 5.55 -17.67 -0.26
N ASP A 75 5.58 -16.96 0.87
CA ASP A 75 6.01 -15.55 0.92
C ASP A 75 7.45 -15.40 0.43
N LEU A 76 8.36 -16.30 0.81
CA LEU A 76 9.75 -16.29 0.35
C LEU A 76 9.87 -16.58 -1.16
N LEU A 77 9.05 -17.48 -1.69
CA LEU A 77 9.00 -17.76 -3.13
C LEU A 77 8.48 -16.54 -3.91
N LYS A 78 7.43 -15.88 -3.40
CA LYS A 78 6.91 -14.62 -3.96
C LYS A 78 7.95 -13.51 -3.90
N ALA A 79 8.63 -13.33 -2.77
CA ALA A 79 9.68 -12.32 -2.59
C ALA A 79 10.88 -12.54 -3.51
N LYS A 80 11.26 -13.81 -3.75
CA LYS A 80 12.32 -14.16 -4.69
C LYS A 80 11.92 -13.82 -6.15
N ALA A 81 10.66 -14.06 -6.51
CA ALA A 81 10.12 -13.59 -7.79
C ALA A 81 10.16 -12.05 -7.89
N LEU A 82 9.69 -11.35 -6.86
CA LEU A 82 9.68 -9.88 -6.73
C LEU A 82 11.08 -9.24 -6.87
N SER A 83 12.11 -9.87 -6.31
CA SER A 83 13.50 -9.40 -6.36
C SER A 83 14.18 -9.63 -7.72
N THR A 84 13.69 -10.59 -8.52
CA THR A 84 14.22 -10.85 -9.87
C THR A 84 13.48 -10.11 -10.97
N THR A 85 12.21 -9.76 -10.73
CA THR A 85 11.33 -9.00 -11.61
C THR A 85 10.28 -8.37 -10.70
N PHE A 86 10.01 -7.07 -10.76
CA PHE A 86 8.91 -6.46 -10.00
C PHE A 86 7.61 -7.24 -10.33
N THR A 87 7.08 -8.02 -9.37
CA THR A 87 6.04 -9.05 -9.60
C THR A 87 5.13 -9.32 -8.39
N MET A 88 3.96 -8.69 -8.34
CA MET A 88 2.90 -9.07 -7.39
C MET A 88 2.04 -10.23 -7.93
N ALA A 89 1.87 -11.30 -7.13
CA ALA A 89 0.90 -12.39 -7.40
C ALA A 89 -0.04 -12.57 -6.18
N GLN A 90 -1.35 -12.45 -6.40
CA GLN A 90 -2.38 -12.36 -5.35
C GLN A 90 -2.72 -13.70 -4.67
N ALA A 91 -2.86 -13.61 -3.33
CA ALA A 91 -3.89 -14.22 -2.47
C ALA A 91 -3.48 -13.98 -1.00
N PRO A 92 -4.38 -13.60 -0.05
CA PRO A 92 -5.60 -12.76 -0.11
C PRO A 92 -5.30 -11.24 -0.28
N PRO A 93 -6.30 -10.34 -0.45
CA PRO A 93 -6.07 -8.89 -0.45
C PRO A 93 -5.46 -8.47 0.89
N SER A 94 -4.18 -8.14 0.85
CA SER A 94 -3.41 -7.71 2.00
C SER A 94 -2.53 -6.54 1.60
N ILE A 95 -2.31 -5.62 2.53
CA ILE A 95 -1.46 -4.46 2.28
C ILE A 95 -0.04 -4.86 2.59
N GLY A 96 0.74 -5.01 1.53
CA GLY A 96 2.17 -5.18 1.59
C GLY A 96 2.91 -3.93 1.15
N HIS A 97 4.21 -3.88 1.43
CA HIS A 97 5.07 -2.84 0.89
C HIS A 97 6.30 -3.42 0.22
N TYR A 98 6.87 -2.68 -0.72
CA TYR A 98 8.20 -2.95 -1.22
C TYR A 98 9.09 -1.74 -1.05
N ALA A 99 10.27 -1.92 -0.45
CA ALA A 99 11.27 -0.86 -0.33
C ALA A 99 12.61 -1.35 -0.87
N GLY A 100 13.18 -0.66 -1.87
CA GLY A 100 14.44 -1.06 -2.50
C GLY A 100 14.81 -0.27 -3.74
N SER A 101 16.00 -0.55 -4.27
CA SER A 101 16.55 0.00 -5.52
C SER A 101 17.09 -1.13 -6.40
N GLY A 102 16.64 -1.20 -7.66
CA GLY A 102 17.05 -2.25 -8.61
C GLY A 102 16.73 -3.66 -8.12
N LYS A 103 17.72 -4.57 -8.15
CA LYS A 103 17.59 -5.96 -7.65
C LYS A 103 17.64 -6.09 -6.11
N GLN A 104 17.88 -4.98 -5.42
CA GLN A 104 17.96 -4.93 -3.96
C GLN A 104 16.68 -4.30 -3.42
N GLY A 105 15.72 -5.12 -3.01
CA GLY A 105 14.58 -4.60 -2.28
C GLY A 105 13.83 -5.66 -1.54
N CYS A 106 12.93 -5.18 -0.71
CA CYS A 106 12.30 -5.98 0.31
C CYS A 106 10.80 -5.97 0.16
N TYR A 107 10.18 -7.14 0.10
CA TYR A 107 8.74 -7.27 0.23
C TYR A 107 8.36 -7.40 1.71
N ASN A 108 7.38 -6.62 2.17
CA ASN A 108 6.92 -6.55 3.55
C ASN A 108 8.07 -6.38 4.55
N ILE A 109 7.91 -7.00 5.71
CA ILE A 109 8.87 -7.08 6.80
C ILE A 109 9.88 -8.22 6.61
N LEU A 110 10.01 -8.77 5.38
CA LEU A 110 10.96 -9.86 5.10
C LEU A 110 12.42 -9.41 5.22
N CYS A 111 12.64 -8.12 5.37
CA CYS A 111 13.94 -7.49 5.50
C CYS A 111 13.79 -6.28 6.42
N SER A 112 14.92 -5.94 7.02
CA SER A 112 15.04 -4.85 7.95
C SER A 112 14.87 -3.50 7.25
N GLY A 113 14.08 -2.59 7.83
CA GLY A 113 14.04 -1.19 7.41
C GLY A 113 12.70 -0.50 7.68
N PHE A 114 11.59 -1.22 7.55
CA PHE A 114 10.28 -0.67 7.93
C PHE A 114 10.04 -0.83 9.43
N VAL A 115 9.80 0.28 10.12
CA VAL A 115 9.50 0.30 11.55
C VAL A 115 7.98 0.30 11.72
N GLN A 116 7.41 -0.85 12.10
CA GLN A 116 6.01 -0.99 12.51
C GLN A 116 5.82 -0.28 13.85
N THR A 117 4.78 0.55 13.96
CA THR A 117 4.44 1.28 15.20
C THR A 117 3.02 1.02 15.66
N SER A 118 2.10 0.72 14.75
CA SER A 118 0.74 0.35 15.15
C SER A 118 0.75 -1.02 15.82
N SER A 119 0.27 -1.09 17.06
CA SER A 119 0.04 -2.35 17.77
C SER A 119 -1.23 -3.08 17.30
N LYS A 120 -1.98 -2.48 16.37
CA LYS A 120 -3.29 -2.94 15.89
C LYS A 120 -3.35 -3.24 14.40
N HIS A 121 -2.63 -2.50 13.57
CA HIS A 121 -2.77 -2.59 12.11
C HIS A 121 -1.44 -3.04 11.51
N PRO A 122 -1.13 -4.35 11.51
CA PRO A 122 0.06 -4.86 10.84
C PRO A 122 -0.07 -4.76 9.33
N LEU A 123 1.08 -4.74 8.66
CA LEU A 123 1.17 -5.08 7.25
C LEU A 123 0.95 -6.56 7.03
N GLY A 124 0.37 -6.90 5.88
CA GLY A 124 -0.04 -8.27 5.57
C GLY A 124 -1.30 -8.72 6.33
N ASP A 125 -2.01 -7.80 7.00
CA ASP A 125 -3.33 -8.07 7.57
C ASP A 125 -4.37 -8.25 6.46
N GLU A 126 -5.41 -9.00 6.79
CA GLU A 126 -6.52 -9.31 5.91
C GLU A 126 -7.47 -8.12 5.77
N ILE A 127 -7.87 -7.83 4.53
CA ILE A 127 -8.97 -6.90 4.25
C ILE A 127 -10.29 -7.67 4.29
N LEU A 128 -11.08 -7.47 5.35
CA LEU A 128 -12.32 -8.22 5.60
C LEU A 128 -13.45 -7.92 4.62
N ARG A 129 -13.42 -6.73 3.99
CA ARG A 129 -14.43 -6.28 3.02
C ARG A 129 -13.75 -5.80 1.75
N ALA A 130 -13.60 -6.73 0.82
CA ALA A 130 -13.16 -6.44 -0.54
C ALA A 130 -14.37 -6.23 -1.46
N SER A 131 -14.24 -5.31 -2.41
CA SER A 131 -15.25 -5.09 -3.45
C SER A 131 -15.47 -6.35 -4.29
N THR A 132 -16.69 -6.53 -4.77
CA THR A 132 -17.04 -7.59 -5.73
C THR A 132 -17.56 -6.98 -7.02
N TYR A 133 -17.32 -7.66 -8.15
CA TYR A 133 -17.77 -7.19 -9.47
C TYR A 133 -19.30 -7.00 -9.49
N GLY A 134 -19.76 -5.78 -9.82
CA GLY A 134 -21.17 -5.40 -9.82
C GLY A 134 -21.83 -5.30 -8.43
N GLY A 135 -21.13 -5.69 -7.37
CA GLY A 135 -21.61 -5.76 -6.00
C GLY A 135 -21.31 -4.52 -5.17
N GLU A 136 -21.27 -4.71 -3.85
CA GLU A 136 -20.87 -3.65 -2.91
C GLU A 136 -19.41 -3.25 -3.16
N GLN A 137 -19.19 -1.95 -3.15
CA GLN A 137 -17.87 -1.36 -3.33
C GLN A 137 -17.33 -0.95 -1.96
N PHE A 138 -16.04 -1.19 -1.77
CA PHE A 138 -15.28 -0.75 -0.60
C PHE A 138 -14.00 -0.05 -1.05
N SER A 139 -13.53 0.88 -0.22
CA SER A 139 -12.30 1.61 -0.50
C SER A 139 -11.44 1.79 0.74
N MET A 140 -10.15 1.96 0.54
CA MET A 140 -9.21 2.26 1.62
C MET A 140 -8.40 3.51 1.25
N VAL A 141 -8.09 4.32 2.25
CA VAL A 141 -7.33 5.56 2.06
C VAL A 141 -5.94 5.37 2.64
N VAL A 142 -4.94 5.34 1.76
CA VAL A 142 -3.52 5.20 2.12
C VAL A 142 -2.79 6.50 1.83
N LEU A 143 -1.92 6.90 2.75
CA LEU A 143 -1.02 8.02 2.57
C LEU A 143 0.42 7.59 2.80
N ILE A 144 1.29 8.01 1.89
CA ILE A 144 2.74 7.96 2.09
C ILE A 144 3.25 9.39 2.06
N VAL A 145 3.71 9.88 3.21
CA VAL A 145 4.14 11.27 3.37
C VAL A 145 5.47 11.34 4.10
N LYS A 146 6.29 12.32 3.73
CA LYS A 146 7.56 12.54 4.40
C LYS A 146 7.36 13.51 5.57
N ASP A 147 7.73 13.11 6.77
CA ASP A 147 7.67 13.95 7.95
C ASP A 147 8.67 15.12 7.82
N PRO A 148 8.24 16.39 7.88
CA PRO A 148 9.13 17.53 7.68
C PRO A 148 10.22 17.68 8.74
N LYS A 149 10.00 17.19 9.97
CA LYS A 149 10.97 17.31 11.07
C LYS A 149 11.96 16.17 11.11
N THR A 150 11.50 14.94 10.93
CA THR A 150 12.36 13.74 11.04
C THR A 150 12.92 13.29 9.70
N GLY A 151 12.29 13.70 8.60
CA GLY A 151 12.58 13.23 7.24
C GLY A 151 12.10 11.81 6.96
N ASN A 152 11.49 11.13 7.94
CA ASN A 152 11.01 9.75 7.78
C ASN A 152 9.81 9.69 6.84
N TRP A 153 9.72 8.62 6.05
CA TRP A 153 8.56 8.36 5.20
C TRP A 153 7.51 7.58 5.99
N LEU A 154 6.39 8.22 6.30
CA LEU A 154 5.30 7.67 7.10
C LEU A 154 4.30 6.95 6.21
N LEU A 155 3.84 5.78 6.66
CA LEU A 155 2.70 5.07 6.08
C LEU A 155 1.50 5.27 7.00
N LEU A 156 0.49 5.99 6.50
CA LEU A 156 -0.73 6.28 7.23
C LEU A 156 -1.93 5.63 6.53
N GLU A 157 -2.89 5.23 7.32
CA GLU A 157 -4.21 4.80 6.86
C GLU A 157 -5.26 5.73 7.47
N ALA A 158 -6.18 6.23 6.65
CA ALA A 158 -7.31 7.01 7.14
C ALA A 158 -8.55 6.11 7.25
N MET A 159 -9.20 6.13 8.42
CA MET A 159 -10.42 5.38 8.70
C MET A 159 -11.58 6.33 9.04
N ASP A 160 -12.79 5.94 8.65
CA ASP A 160 -14.01 6.76 8.71
C ASP A 160 -14.35 7.27 10.12
N ASP A 161 -13.99 6.53 11.17
CA ASP A 161 -14.35 6.79 12.57
C ASP A 161 -13.15 7.05 13.50
N ALA A 162 -11.93 6.66 13.11
CA ALA A 162 -10.73 6.72 13.94
C ALA A 162 -9.71 7.80 13.53
N GLY A 163 -9.96 8.54 12.44
CA GLY A 163 -9.01 9.51 11.90
C GLY A 163 -7.83 8.81 11.20
N GLN A 164 -6.64 9.41 11.29
CA GLN A 164 -5.43 8.83 10.70
C GLN A 164 -4.71 7.92 11.70
N VAL A 165 -4.38 6.72 11.26
CA VAL A 165 -3.55 5.77 12.00
C VAL A 165 -2.19 5.64 11.31
N GLN A 166 -1.12 5.88 12.07
CA GLN A 166 0.23 5.55 11.63
C GLN A 166 0.43 4.04 11.73
N ILE A 167 0.58 3.38 10.59
CA ILE A 167 0.92 1.96 10.49
C ILE A 167 2.37 1.75 10.93
N GLY A 168 3.26 2.55 10.35
CA GLY A 168 4.68 2.55 10.58
C GLY A 168 5.38 3.55 9.65
N TYR A 169 6.68 3.43 9.50
CA TYR A 169 7.46 4.33 8.66
C TYR A 169 8.79 3.72 8.20
N TRP A 170 9.35 4.29 7.15
CA TRP A 170 10.73 4.04 6.73
C TRP A 170 11.63 5.18 7.21
N PRO A 171 12.67 4.89 8.02
CA PRO A 171 13.64 5.89 8.45
C PRO A 171 14.34 6.56 7.27
N SER A 172 14.54 7.88 7.38
CA SER A 172 15.20 8.69 6.34
C SER A 172 16.60 8.19 5.99
N ALA A 173 17.33 7.64 6.97
CA ALA A 173 18.67 7.07 6.81
C ALA A 173 18.75 5.93 5.78
N LEU A 174 17.63 5.32 5.40
CA LEU A 174 17.60 4.25 4.40
C LEU A 174 17.63 4.76 2.95
N PHE A 175 17.39 6.04 2.71
CA PHE A 175 17.19 6.56 1.36
C PHE A 175 18.19 7.65 0.99
N SER A 176 18.83 7.47 -0.16
CA SER A 176 19.54 8.53 -0.87
C SER A 176 18.67 9.17 -1.96
N GLY A 177 18.00 8.36 -2.78
CA GLY A 177 17.14 8.83 -3.88
C GLY A 177 15.81 9.46 -3.44
N LEU A 178 15.30 9.07 -2.27
CA LEU A 178 14.09 9.64 -1.64
C LEU A 178 14.46 10.56 -0.45
N ALA A 179 15.72 10.96 -0.33
CA ALA A 179 16.21 11.75 0.79
C ALA A 179 15.61 13.16 0.81
N ALA A 180 15.36 13.76 -0.36
CA ALA A 180 14.78 15.09 -0.48
C ALA A 180 13.26 15.01 -0.64
N SER A 181 12.80 14.38 -1.73
CA SER A 181 11.40 14.17 -2.09
C SER A 181 11.28 12.94 -2.99
N ALA A 182 10.05 12.54 -3.32
CA ALA A 182 9.84 11.56 -4.39
C ALA A 182 10.10 12.22 -5.76
N GLY A 183 10.84 11.54 -6.63
CA GLY A 183 11.05 11.97 -8.03
C GLY A 183 9.94 11.54 -8.99
N GLY A 184 9.09 10.60 -8.57
CA GLY A 184 7.94 10.11 -9.30
C GLY A 184 7.06 9.25 -8.39
N VAL A 185 5.78 9.15 -8.72
CA VAL A 185 4.79 8.33 -8.01
C VAL A 185 4.05 7.48 -9.03
N GLN A 186 3.85 6.20 -8.73
CA GLN A 186 3.15 5.27 -9.59
C GLN A 186 1.98 4.65 -8.84
N PHE A 187 0.88 4.46 -9.57
CA PHE A 187 -0.36 3.87 -9.08
C PHE A 187 -0.82 2.82 -10.08
N GLY A 188 -1.28 1.66 -9.63
CA GLY A 188 -1.80 0.63 -10.51
C GLY A 188 -1.85 -0.74 -9.85
N GLY A 189 -1.87 -1.77 -10.69
CA GLY A 189 -1.74 -3.15 -10.31
C GLY A 189 -0.59 -3.80 -11.07
N GLU A 190 -0.01 -4.83 -10.47
CA GLU A 190 1.03 -5.63 -11.08
C GLU A 190 0.62 -7.10 -11.03
N ALA A 191 0.88 -7.83 -12.11
CA ALA A 191 0.65 -9.26 -12.21
C ALA A 191 1.89 -9.96 -12.75
N TYR A 192 2.13 -11.16 -12.25
CA TYR A 192 3.21 -12.01 -12.69
C TYR A 192 2.78 -13.44 -12.95
N SER A 193 3.42 -14.04 -13.93
CA SER A 193 3.41 -15.48 -14.16
C SER A 193 4.81 -15.96 -14.54
N PRO A 194 5.20 -17.17 -14.11
CA PRO A 194 6.38 -17.83 -14.65
C PRO A 194 6.30 -17.97 -16.18
N PRO A 195 7.44 -18.08 -16.90
CA PRO A 195 7.43 -18.29 -18.35
C PRO A 195 6.55 -19.48 -18.77
N GLY A 196 5.67 -19.25 -19.74
CA GLY A 196 4.74 -20.26 -20.26
C GLY A 196 3.49 -20.49 -19.39
N VAL A 197 3.37 -19.82 -18.25
CA VAL A 197 2.15 -19.81 -17.44
C VAL A 197 1.37 -18.54 -17.79
N PRO A 198 0.06 -18.61 -18.06
CA PRO A 198 -0.74 -17.41 -18.26
C PRO A 198 -0.80 -16.55 -16.98
N PRO A 199 -0.80 -15.21 -17.09
CA PRO A 199 -0.84 -14.33 -15.94
C PRO A 199 -2.21 -14.38 -15.24
N PRO A 200 -2.25 -14.14 -13.91
CA PRO A 200 -3.50 -14.07 -13.19
C PRO A 200 -4.31 -12.84 -13.60
N ALA A 201 -5.61 -12.85 -13.28
CA ALA A 201 -6.45 -11.66 -13.35
C ALA A 201 -5.97 -10.56 -12.38
N ILE A 202 -6.22 -9.28 -12.73
CA ILE A 202 -6.01 -8.14 -11.81
C ILE A 202 -7.29 -7.32 -11.65
N GLY A 203 -7.36 -6.62 -10.51
CA GLY A 203 -8.52 -5.78 -10.19
C GLY A 203 -9.80 -6.61 -10.14
N SER A 204 -10.79 -6.24 -10.94
CA SER A 204 -12.06 -6.97 -11.02
C SER A 204 -12.00 -8.22 -11.90
N GLY A 205 -10.88 -8.48 -12.58
CA GLY A 205 -10.77 -9.56 -13.58
C GLY A 205 -11.45 -9.25 -14.90
N HIS A 206 -11.88 -8.01 -15.10
CA HIS A 206 -12.41 -7.49 -16.35
C HIS A 206 -11.55 -6.32 -16.82
N PHE A 207 -11.53 -6.08 -18.12
CA PHE A 207 -10.96 -4.84 -18.65
C PHE A 207 -11.72 -3.64 -18.09
N GLU A 208 -11.06 -2.50 -18.12
CA GLU A 208 -11.63 -1.23 -17.70
C GLU A 208 -12.91 -0.91 -18.47
N LEU A 209 -14.03 -0.99 -17.76
CA LEU A 209 -15.30 -0.43 -18.19
C LEU A 209 -15.35 1.02 -17.72
N ALA A 210 -16.02 1.90 -18.46
CA ALA A 210 -16.09 3.32 -18.15
C ALA A 210 -16.98 3.64 -16.92
N ASN A 211 -16.93 2.84 -15.86
CA ASN A 211 -17.63 3.05 -14.60
C ASN A 211 -16.82 2.52 -13.39
N PHE A 212 -17.11 3.07 -12.20
CA PHE A 212 -16.43 2.75 -10.93
C PHE A 212 -17.05 1.59 -10.15
N ARG A 213 -18.12 0.97 -10.65
CA ARG A 213 -18.82 -0.12 -9.99
C ARG A 213 -18.31 -1.50 -10.42
N ASP A 214 -17.90 -1.59 -11.68
CA ASP A 214 -17.51 -2.85 -12.31
C ASP A 214 -15.99 -2.94 -12.53
N THR A 215 -15.29 -1.81 -12.36
CA THR A 215 -13.85 -1.69 -12.59
C THR A 215 -13.12 -1.33 -11.31
N SER A 216 -11.98 -1.97 -11.05
CA SER A 216 -11.09 -1.54 -9.97
C SER A 216 -10.49 -0.17 -10.28
N TYR A 217 -10.36 0.66 -9.26
CA TYR A 217 -9.93 2.03 -9.45
C TYR A 217 -9.02 2.51 -8.32
N ILE A 218 -8.23 3.52 -8.64
CA ILE A 218 -7.52 4.36 -7.69
C ILE A 218 -8.10 5.75 -7.90
N SER A 219 -8.55 6.38 -6.82
CA SER A 219 -9.22 7.67 -6.91
C SER A 219 -8.73 8.63 -5.85
N HIS A 220 -9.18 9.89 -5.96
CA HIS A 220 -8.71 10.99 -5.14
C HIS A 220 -7.19 11.08 -5.07
N ILE A 221 -6.55 10.86 -6.22
CA ILE A 221 -5.10 10.92 -6.35
C ILE A 221 -4.66 12.36 -6.08
N GLN A 222 -3.87 12.55 -5.02
CA GLN A 222 -3.29 13.84 -4.67
C GLN A 222 -1.83 13.65 -4.24
N PHE A 223 -1.02 14.66 -4.52
CA PHE A 223 0.35 14.75 -4.05
C PHE A 223 0.44 15.76 -2.91
N VAL A 224 1.53 15.70 -2.13
CA VAL A 224 1.80 16.68 -1.07
C VAL A 224 3.16 17.31 -1.26
N ASP A 225 3.24 18.61 -1.00
CA ASP A 225 4.51 19.33 -1.02
C ASP A 225 5.27 19.20 0.32
N SER A 226 6.43 19.85 0.43
CA SER A 226 7.25 19.83 1.65
C SER A 226 6.57 20.48 2.87
N THR A 227 5.49 21.23 2.66
CA THR A 227 4.66 21.82 3.72
C THR A 227 3.44 20.95 4.06
N LEU A 228 3.37 19.75 3.49
CA LEU A 228 2.25 18.81 3.57
C LEU A 228 0.94 19.37 3.00
N LYS A 229 1.02 20.35 2.12
CA LYS A 229 -0.14 20.90 1.43
C LYS A 229 -0.47 20.02 0.21
N PRO A 230 -1.73 19.59 0.05
CA PRO A 230 -2.12 18.81 -1.11
C PRO A 230 -2.08 19.65 -2.39
N TYR A 231 -1.69 19.02 -3.49
CA TYR A 231 -1.77 19.54 -4.84
C TYR A 231 -2.12 18.44 -5.84
N ASP A 232 -2.67 18.86 -6.97
CA ASP A 232 -3.18 17.95 -7.99
C ASP A 232 -2.05 17.26 -8.77
N PRO A 233 -2.27 16.02 -9.22
CA PRO A 233 -1.30 15.31 -10.03
C PRO A 233 -1.11 16.02 -11.38
N ALA A 234 0.15 16.15 -11.79
CA ALA A 234 0.54 16.69 -13.09
C ALA A 234 1.49 15.71 -13.80
N ASN A 235 1.59 15.82 -15.13
CA ASN A 235 2.47 14.99 -15.96
C ASN A 235 2.22 13.48 -15.83
N VAL A 236 0.94 13.08 -15.73
CA VAL A 236 0.55 11.68 -15.59
C VAL A 236 0.72 10.95 -16.92
N ALA A 237 1.47 9.85 -16.90
CA ALA A 237 1.61 8.93 -18.01
C ALA A 237 0.96 7.58 -17.67
N ILE A 238 0.38 6.94 -18.69
CA ILE A 238 -0.18 5.59 -18.59
C ILE A 238 0.84 4.60 -19.17
N GLY A 239 1.09 3.50 -18.45
CA GLY A 239 2.03 2.47 -18.87
C GLY A 239 1.44 1.07 -18.69
N ASP A 240 0.83 0.53 -19.76
CA ASP A 240 0.36 -0.85 -19.80
C ASP A 240 1.40 -1.75 -20.46
N VAL A 241 1.99 -2.67 -19.69
CA VAL A 241 3.02 -3.59 -20.19
C VAL A 241 2.44 -4.59 -21.20
N ASN A 242 1.18 -5.02 -21.01
CA ASN A 242 0.50 -5.92 -21.93
C ASN A 242 -0.99 -5.58 -22.06
N VAL A 243 -1.32 -4.73 -23.03
CA VAL A 243 -2.67 -4.25 -23.33
C VAL A 243 -3.67 -5.34 -23.76
N LYS A 244 -3.18 -6.55 -24.11
CA LYS A 244 -4.03 -7.72 -24.37
C LYS A 244 -4.50 -8.39 -23.08
N CYS A 245 -3.79 -8.18 -21.98
CA CYS A 245 -4.05 -8.80 -20.68
C CYS A 245 -4.69 -7.85 -19.70
N PHE A 246 -4.16 -6.63 -19.66
CA PHE A 246 -4.35 -5.65 -18.63
C PHE A 246 -4.38 -4.29 -19.27
N ARG A 247 -5.27 -3.45 -18.76
CA ARG A 247 -5.42 -2.09 -19.27
C ARG A 247 -5.62 -1.16 -18.11
N SER A 248 -5.14 0.06 -18.30
CA SER A 248 -5.38 1.16 -17.39
C SER A 248 -5.84 2.39 -18.15
N LYS A 249 -6.70 3.17 -17.51
CA LYS A 249 -7.25 4.39 -18.06
C LYS A 249 -7.25 5.47 -16.99
N TYR A 250 -6.38 6.44 -17.19
CA TYR A 250 -6.40 7.66 -16.41
C TYR A 250 -7.58 8.54 -16.86
N LEU A 251 -8.43 8.93 -15.92
CA LEU A 251 -9.62 9.73 -16.17
C LEU A 251 -9.37 11.23 -16.00
N GLY A 252 -8.22 11.63 -15.43
CA GLY A 252 -7.98 13.02 -15.03
C GLY A 252 -8.92 13.45 -13.90
N ASP A 253 -9.14 14.75 -13.79
CA ASP A 253 -10.13 15.31 -12.86
C ASP A 253 -11.55 14.97 -13.34
N THR A 254 -12.28 14.18 -12.55
CA THR A 254 -13.68 13.83 -12.85
C THR A 254 -14.67 14.95 -12.55
N GLN A 255 -14.20 16.16 -12.17
CA GLN A 255 -14.96 17.38 -11.81
C GLN A 255 -15.92 17.22 -10.62
N SER A 256 -16.11 16.01 -10.16
CA SER A 256 -16.90 15.59 -9.01
C SER A 256 -16.22 14.38 -8.37
N SER A 257 -16.80 13.82 -7.30
CA SER A 257 -16.30 12.55 -6.74
C SER A 257 -16.26 11.47 -7.83
N PRO A 258 -15.13 10.77 -8.03
CA PRO A 258 -14.07 10.55 -7.04
C PRO A 258 -12.75 11.31 -7.30
N GLY A 259 -12.81 12.52 -7.88
CA GLY A 259 -11.65 13.37 -8.15
C GLY A 259 -10.69 12.80 -9.19
N TYR A 260 -9.39 13.12 -9.08
CA TYR A 260 -8.39 12.53 -9.97
C TYR A 260 -8.34 11.01 -9.81
N ALA A 261 -8.66 10.30 -10.89
CA ALA A 261 -8.86 8.86 -10.84
C ALA A 261 -8.23 8.10 -12.00
N SER A 262 -7.90 6.84 -11.74
CA SER A 262 -7.44 5.86 -12.73
C SER A 262 -8.23 4.58 -12.55
N LEU A 263 -8.65 4.00 -13.68
CA LEU A 263 -9.27 2.68 -13.76
C LEU A 263 -8.21 1.67 -14.18
N PHE A 264 -8.28 0.45 -13.65
CA PHE A 264 -7.40 -0.63 -14.09
C PHE A 264 -8.08 -1.99 -13.92
N GLY A 265 -7.69 -2.94 -14.77
CA GLY A 265 -8.22 -4.29 -14.70
C GLY A 265 -7.75 -5.16 -15.84
N GLY A 266 -8.04 -6.45 -15.72
CA GLY A 266 -7.92 -7.36 -16.85
C GLY A 266 -8.08 -8.83 -16.45
N PRO A 267 -8.57 -9.67 -17.38
CA PRO A 267 -8.87 -11.08 -17.10
C PRO A 267 -7.64 -11.96 -16.87
N GLY A 268 -6.44 -11.48 -17.20
CA GLY A 268 -5.26 -12.35 -17.27
C GLY A 268 -5.40 -13.37 -18.40
N GLY A 269 -4.72 -14.51 -18.29
CA GLY A 269 -4.91 -15.67 -19.20
C GLY A 269 -4.35 -15.50 -20.61
N CYS A 270 -3.89 -14.31 -20.98
CA CYS A 270 -3.23 -13.98 -22.22
C CYS A 270 -1.83 -14.64 -22.32
N LEU A 271 -1.49 -15.15 -23.50
CA LEU A 271 -0.16 -15.66 -23.86
C LEU A 271 0.41 -14.81 -25.00
#